data_AF-A0A954WBF0-F1
#
_entry.id   AF-A0A954WBF0-F1
#
_cell.length_a   1.000
_cell.length_b   1.000
_cell.length_c   1.000
_cell.angle_alpha   90.00
_cell.angle_beta   90.00
_cell.angle_gamma   90.00
#
_symmetry.space_group_name_H-M   'P 1'
#
loop_
_entity.id
_entity.type
_entity.pdbx_description
1 polymer ?
#
loop_
_entity_poly.entity_id
_entity_poly.type
_entity_poly.pdbx_seq_one_letter_code
_entity_poly.pdbx_strand_id
1 'polypeptide(L)'
;MAKERPEQEAPSEATQPDVPKKWLFLFYLCGDNDLASYIEADFREICSVGSTDNIQVLVQIDRPDGAKRYVLADGGAATEQLVSDPSLNKARVNTGDPKEAIEFFRWGMTQFPTERVAIIFSGLGIDPKYVEQRVLR
;
A
#
# COMPACT_ATOMS: atom_id res chain seq x y z
N MET A 1 21.57 -27.73 43.85
CA MET A 1 20.43 -28.02 42.95
C MET A 1 19.94 -26.70 42.39
N ALA A 2 20.06 -26.56 41.07
CA ALA A 2 19.76 -25.38 40.30
C ALA A 2 18.25 -25.05 40.30
N LYS A 3 17.93 -23.77 40.10
CA LYS A 3 16.77 -23.37 39.31
C LYS A 3 17.20 -22.20 38.44
N GLU A 4 17.44 -22.51 37.18
CA GLU A 4 17.69 -21.58 36.10
C GLU A 4 16.46 -20.68 35.89
N ARG A 5 16.70 -19.40 35.65
CA ARG A 5 15.70 -18.40 35.33
C ARG A 5 15.35 -18.56 33.84
N PRO A 6 14.07 -18.63 33.44
CA PRO A 6 13.73 -18.82 32.04
C PRO A 6 14.21 -17.61 31.22
N GLU A 7 14.92 -17.90 30.13
CA GLU A 7 15.31 -16.94 29.11
C GLU A 7 14.03 -16.38 28.45
N GLN A 8 13.91 -15.06 28.43
CA GLN A 8 12.91 -14.37 27.63
C GLN A 8 13.31 -14.51 26.17
N GLU A 9 12.56 -15.31 25.41
CA GLU A 9 12.59 -15.27 23.95
C GLU A 9 12.19 -13.86 23.50
N ALA A 10 13.11 -13.20 22.81
CA ALA A 10 12.87 -11.92 22.15
C ALA A 10 11.77 -12.08 21.08
N PRO A 11 11.01 -11.03 20.74
CA PRO A 11 10.05 -11.09 19.65
C PRO A 11 10.77 -11.51 18.36
N SER A 12 10.30 -12.59 17.75
CA SER A 12 10.80 -13.11 16.47
C SER A 12 10.83 -11.99 15.45
N GLU A 13 12.05 -11.64 15.06
CA GLU A 13 12.38 -10.75 13.95
C GLU A 13 11.59 -11.16 12.70
N ALA A 14 10.90 -10.20 12.10
CA ALA A 14 10.08 -10.43 10.92
C ALA A 14 10.94 -11.03 9.78
N THR A 15 10.51 -12.18 9.30
CA THR A 15 11.15 -12.99 8.26
C THR A 15 11.50 -12.16 7.02
N GLN A 16 12.78 -12.18 6.61
CA GLN A 16 13.25 -11.79 5.27
C GLN A 16 13.89 -13.00 4.56
N PRO A 17 13.93 -13.06 3.22
CA PRO A 17 12.97 -12.54 2.24
C PRO A 17 12.32 -13.71 1.48
N ASP A 18 11.02 -13.59 1.24
CA ASP A 18 10.41 -14.29 0.10
C ASP A 18 11.06 -13.73 -1.18
N VAL A 19 11.27 -14.56 -2.19
CA VAL A 19 11.90 -14.10 -3.45
C VAL A 19 11.12 -12.88 -3.95
N PRO A 20 11.77 -11.75 -4.28
CA PRO A 20 11.06 -10.55 -4.69
C PRO A 20 10.09 -10.84 -5.82
N LYS A 21 8.81 -10.50 -5.60
CA LYS A 21 7.75 -10.66 -6.60
C LYS A 21 8.11 -9.84 -7.85
N LYS A 22 7.85 -10.39 -9.03
CA LYS A 22 8.27 -9.78 -10.32
C LYS A 22 7.57 -8.47 -10.66
N TRP A 23 6.36 -8.29 -10.11
CA TRP A 23 5.58 -7.07 -10.28
C TRP A 23 5.15 -6.48 -8.93
N LEU A 24 5.19 -5.16 -8.84
CA LEU A 24 4.55 -4.37 -7.80
C LEU A 24 3.42 -3.54 -8.42
N PHE A 25 2.21 -3.74 -7.94
CA PHE A 25 1.03 -2.98 -8.32
C PHE A 25 0.70 -1.98 -7.21
N LEU A 26 0.69 -0.70 -7.56
CA LEU A 26 0.44 0.42 -6.66
C LEU A 26 -0.89 1.08 -7.05
N PHE A 27 -1.94 0.81 -6.26
CA PHE A 27 -3.25 1.44 -6.44
C PHE A 27 -3.36 2.71 -5.60
N TYR A 28 -3.59 3.84 -6.26
CA TYR A 28 -3.80 5.14 -5.63
C TYR A 28 -5.24 5.59 -5.86
N LEU A 29 -6.09 5.37 -4.85
CA LEU A 29 -7.54 5.50 -4.93
C LEU A 29 -8.00 6.80 -4.25
N CYS A 30 -8.52 7.74 -5.04
CA CYS A 30 -8.87 9.09 -4.62
C CYS A 30 -10.37 9.21 -4.35
N GLY A 31 -10.80 8.83 -3.15
CA GLY A 31 -12.22 8.66 -2.79
C GLY A 31 -12.82 9.70 -1.85
N ASP A 32 -12.08 10.69 -1.32
CA ASP A 32 -12.65 11.80 -0.54
C ASP A 32 -13.36 12.82 -1.46
N ASN A 33 -14.43 12.36 -2.12
CA ASN A 33 -15.31 13.12 -3.01
C ASN A 33 -16.60 12.31 -3.30
N ASP A 34 -17.43 12.79 -4.22
CA ASP A 34 -18.70 12.16 -4.60
C ASP A 34 -18.56 10.74 -5.22
N LEU A 35 -17.34 10.32 -5.56
CA LEU A 35 -17.03 8.97 -6.06
C LEU A 35 -16.70 7.96 -4.94
N ALA A 36 -16.74 8.35 -3.66
CA ALA A 36 -16.34 7.51 -2.52
C ALA A 36 -16.90 6.07 -2.58
N SER A 37 -18.18 5.92 -2.91
CA SER A 37 -18.84 4.61 -2.98
C SER A 37 -18.34 3.72 -4.12
N TYR A 38 -17.96 4.32 -5.27
CA TYR A 38 -17.38 3.61 -6.40
C TYR A 38 -15.94 3.20 -6.11
N ILE A 39 -15.15 4.11 -5.51
CA ILE A 39 -13.77 3.83 -5.07
C ILE A 39 -13.74 2.71 -4.03
N GLU A 40 -14.72 2.67 -3.14
CA GLU A 40 -14.86 1.61 -2.16
C GLU A 40 -15.27 0.28 -2.80
N ALA A 41 -16.06 0.29 -3.88
CA ALA A 41 -16.36 -0.91 -4.66
C ALA A 41 -15.10 -1.45 -5.36
N ASP A 42 -14.34 -0.58 -6.06
CA ASP A 42 -13.05 -0.92 -6.67
C ASP A 42 -12.09 -1.52 -5.63
N PHE A 43 -11.99 -0.92 -4.45
CA PHE A 43 -11.16 -1.42 -3.36
C PHE A 43 -11.51 -2.85 -2.97
N ARG A 44 -12.80 -3.17 -2.81
CA ARG A 44 -13.25 -4.53 -2.47
C ARG A 44 -12.93 -5.54 -3.56
N GLU A 45 -13.08 -5.15 -4.82
CA GLU A 45 -12.71 -6.01 -5.95
C GLU A 45 -11.21 -6.31 -5.94
N ILE A 46 -10.37 -5.29 -5.75
CA ILE A 46 -8.91 -5.45 -5.63
C ILE A 46 -8.58 -6.38 -4.43
N CYS A 47 -9.21 -6.17 -3.28
CA CYS A 47 -9.01 -7.00 -2.09
C CYS A 47 -9.48 -8.45 -2.26
N SER A 48 -10.50 -8.70 -3.09
CA SER A 48 -10.99 -10.05 -3.37
C SER A 48 -9.98 -10.90 -4.15
N VAL A 49 -9.10 -10.26 -4.93
CA VAL A 49 -8.03 -10.92 -5.67
C VAL A 49 -6.72 -10.94 -4.86
N GLY A 50 -6.35 -9.78 -4.29
CA GLY A 50 -5.13 -9.64 -3.49
C GLY A 50 -3.84 -9.80 -4.29
N SER A 51 -2.78 -10.18 -3.58
CA SER A 51 -1.47 -10.50 -4.18
C SER A 51 -1.44 -11.93 -4.73
N THR A 52 -0.38 -12.23 -5.47
CA THR A 52 -0.06 -13.60 -5.95
C THR A 52 1.43 -13.89 -5.76
N ASP A 53 1.87 -15.12 -6.03
CA ASP A 53 3.29 -15.51 -6.01
C ASP A 53 4.21 -14.61 -6.86
N ASN A 54 3.68 -13.94 -7.90
CA ASN A 54 4.47 -13.09 -8.79
C ASN A 54 4.11 -11.60 -8.72
N ILE A 55 3.06 -11.21 -8.00
CA ILE A 55 2.54 -9.84 -7.96
C ILE A 55 2.31 -9.44 -6.50
N GLN A 56 3.01 -8.40 -6.06
CA GLN A 56 2.68 -7.69 -4.82
C GLN A 56 1.66 -6.60 -5.14
N VAL A 57 0.56 -6.53 -4.38
CA VAL A 57 -0.41 -5.45 -4.49
C VAL A 57 -0.39 -4.58 -3.24
N LEU A 58 -0.24 -3.26 -3.43
CA LEU A 58 -0.38 -2.23 -2.41
C LEU A 58 -1.48 -1.26 -2.81
N VAL A 59 -2.22 -0.77 -1.82
CA VAL A 59 -3.28 0.22 -2.02
C VAL A 59 -3.09 1.39 -1.06
N GLN A 60 -3.13 2.62 -1.55
CA GLN A 60 -3.46 3.79 -0.75
C GLN A 60 -4.85 4.26 -1.19
N ILE A 61 -5.78 4.31 -0.24
CA ILE A 61 -7.15 4.77 -0.47
C ILE A 61 -7.45 5.92 0.47
N ASP A 62 -7.88 7.04 -0.10
CA ASP A 62 -8.34 8.22 0.62
C ASP A 62 -9.86 8.21 0.66
N ARG A 63 -10.43 8.05 1.84
CA ARG A 63 -11.87 8.02 2.08
C ARG A 63 -12.30 9.32 2.78
N PRO A 64 -13.60 9.62 2.85
CA PRO A 64 -14.10 10.78 3.61
C PRO A 64 -13.68 10.80 5.09
N ASP A 65 -13.39 9.62 5.68
CA ASP A 65 -12.89 9.46 7.05
C ASP A 65 -11.36 9.41 7.16
N GLY A 66 -10.63 9.55 6.05
CA GLY A 66 -9.18 9.65 5.99
C GLY A 66 -8.51 8.63 5.06
N ALA A 67 -7.20 8.77 4.90
CA ALA A 67 -6.43 7.91 4.03
C ALA A 67 -5.78 6.74 4.78
N LYS A 68 -5.78 5.57 4.13
CA LYS A 68 -5.17 4.35 4.66
C LYS A 68 -4.36 3.63 3.59
N ARG A 69 -3.29 2.95 4.03
CA ARG A 69 -2.48 2.04 3.20
C ARG A 69 -2.75 0.58 3.53
N TYR A 70 -2.73 -0.26 2.52
CA TYR A 70 -2.92 -1.70 2.62
C TYR A 70 -1.84 -2.43 1.83
N VAL A 71 -1.28 -3.46 2.44
CA VAL A 71 -0.50 -4.50 1.76
C VAL A 71 -1.45 -5.69 1.64
N LEU A 72 -1.69 -6.17 0.43
CA LEU A 72 -2.60 -7.30 0.26
C LEU A 72 -1.86 -8.63 0.35
N ALA A 73 -2.48 -9.60 1.02
CA ALA A 73 -1.99 -10.96 1.13
C ALA A 73 -2.30 -11.78 -0.14
N ASP A 74 -1.62 -12.91 -0.28
CA ASP A 74 -1.88 -13.84 -1.37
C ASP A 74 -3.24 -14.54 -1.21
N GLY A 75 -3.97 -14.67 -2.32
CA GLY A 75 -5.27 -15.37 -2.34
C GLY A 75 -6.45 -14.55 -1.82
N GLY A 76 -6.30 -13.23 -1.74
CA GLY A 76 -7.40 -12.32 -1.40
C GLY A 76 -7.64 -12.22 0.10
N ALA A 77 -7.01 -11.22 0.71
CA ALA A 77 -7.40 -10.67 1.99
C ALA A 77 -6.72 -9.32 2.14
N ALA A 78 -7.50 -8.30 2.51
CA ALA A 78 -6.92 -7.06 2.99
C ALA A 78 -6.48 -7.29 4.43
N THR A 79 -5.19 -7.53 4.63
CA THR A 79 -4.62 -7.30 5.95
C THR A 79 -4.52 -5.79 6.11
N GLU A 80 -5.29 -5.19 7.03
CA GLU A 80 -5.00 -3.82 7.55
C GLU A 80 -3.58 -3.76 8.15
N GLN A 81 -2.93 -4.91 8.29
CA GLN A 81 -1.64 -5.13 8.89
C GLN A 81 -0.59 -5.40 7.83
N LEU A 82 0.07 -4.33 7.42
CA LEU A 82 1.55 -4.25 7.32
C LEU A 82 1.96 -2.79 7.20
N VAL A 83 1.39 -1.94 8.08
CA VAL A 83 2.03 -0.71 8.50
C VAL A 83 1.71 -0.51 9.97
N SER A 84 2.50 -1.13 10.84
CA SER A 84 2.55 -0.81 12.27
C SER A 84 3.19 0.55 12.57
N ASP A 85 3.25 1.44 11.57
CA ASP A 85 3.77 2.79 11.67
C ASP A 85 2.60 3.79 11.73
N PRO A 86 2.33 4.38 12.91
CA PRO A 86 1.37 5.47 13.07
C PRO A 86 1.62 6.67 12.15
N SER A 87 2.84 6.83 11.60
CA SER A 87 3.19 7.90 10.67
C SER A 87 2.51 7.78 9.30
N LEU A 88 2.04 6.57 8.94
CA LEU A 88 1.35 6.32 7.66
C LEU A 88 -0.18 6.35 7.78
N ASN A 89 -0.71 6.49 9.00
CA ASN A 89 -2.12 6.83 9.20
C ASN A 89 -2.28 8.34 8.95
N LYS A 90 -2.35 8.70 7.67
CA LYS A 90 -2.49 10.09 7.26
C LYS A 90 -3.96 10.48 7.46
N ALA A 91 -4.23 11.13 8.61
CA ALA A 91 -5.58 11.54 8.99
C ALA A 91 -6.35 12.24 7.85
N ARG A 92 -5.64 12.99 7.00
CA ARG A 92 -6.13 13.49 5.71
C ARG A 92 -4.98 13.57 4.70
N VAL A 93 -5.23 13.18 3.46
CA VAL A 93 -4.27 13.32 2.35
C VAL A 93 -4.90 14.18 1.27
N ASN A 94 -4.18 15.16 0.74
CA ASN A 94 -4.61 15.82 -0.47
C ASN A 94 -4.24 14.94 -1.66
N THR A 95 -5.12 14.04 -2.09
CA THR A 95 -4.79 13.13 -3.21
C THR A 95 -4.60 13.84 -4.55
N GLY A 96 -4.97 15.11 -4.67
CA GLY A 96 -4.66 15.96 -5.81
C GLY A 96 -3.26 16.60 -5.79
N ASP A 97 -2.54 16.57 -4.66
CA ASP A 97 -1.13 16.97 -4.62
C ASP A 97 -0.25 15.80 -5.09
N PRO A 98 0.50 15.94 -6.20
CA PRO A 98 1.33 14.86 -6.71
C PRO A 98 2.44 14.42 -5.76
N LYS A 99 2.85 15.25 -4.80
CA LYS A 99 3.81 14.86 -3.76
C LYS A 99 3.28 13.69 -2.92
N GLU A 100 1.98 13.65 -2.67
CA GLU A 100 1.34 12.60 -1.89
C GLU A 100 1.40 11.24 -2.61
N ALA A 101 1.19 11.24 -3.93
CA ALA A 101 1.37 10.04 -4.75
C ALA A 101 2.83 9.61 -4.83
N ILE A 102 3.77 10.55 -5.06
CA ILE A 102 5.21 10.24 -5.09
C ILE A 102 5.68 9.60 -3.78
N GLU A 103 5.20 10.10 -2.64
CA GLU A 103 5.54 9.54 -1.33
C GLU A 103 5.03 8.11 -1.19
N PHE A 104 3.77 7.84 -1.54
CA PHE A 104 3.22 6.47 -1.56
C PHE A 104 4.03 5.53 -2.47
N PHE A 105 4.38 5.98 -3.68
CA PHE A 105 5.12 5.15 -4.62
C PHE A 105 6.53 4.84 -4.14
N ARG A 106 7.24 5.85 -3.62
CA ARG A 106 8.59 5.66 -3.06
C ARG A 106 8.55 4.73 -1.86
N TRP A 107 7.56 4.88 -0.98
CA TRP A 107 7.36 3.97 0.14
C TRP A 107 7.16 2.53 -0.38
N GLY A 108 6.22 2.31 -1.30
CA GLY A 108 5.93 0.98 -1.83
C GLY A 108 7.12 0.32 -2.51
N MET A 109 7.84 1.05 -3.37
CA MET A 109 9.04 0.56 -4.06
C MET A 109 10.22 0.28 -3.11
N THR A 110 10.27 0.97 -1.97
CA THR A 110 11.29 0.75 -0.94
C THR A 110 10.97 -0.49 -0.10
N GLN A 111 9.69 -0.67 0.26
CA GLN A 111 9.24 -1.82 1.05
C GLN A 111 9.22 -3.11 0.24
N PHE A 112 8.90 -3.04 -1.05
CA PHE A 112 8.77 -4.20 -1.94
C PHE A 112 9.58 -4.00 -3.23
N PRO A 113 10.91 -4.19 -3.18
CA PRO A 113 11.75 -4.15 -4.37
C PRO A 113 11.25 -5.15 -5.42
N THR A 114 11.24 -4.75 -6.70
CA THR A 114 10.69 -5.57 -7.79
C THR A 114 11.37 -5.23 -9.13
N GLU A 115 11.15 -6.07 -10.14
CA GLU A 115 11.60 -5.81 -11.51
C GLU A 115 10.70 -4.81 -12.25
N ARG A 116 9.39 -4.81 -11.96
CA ARG A 116 8.40 -4.07 -12.76
C ARG A 116 7.34 -3.44 -11.86
N VAL A 117 7.00 -2.20 -12.15
CA VAL A 117 6.00 -1.45 -11.39
C VAL A 117 4.84 -1.08 -12.30
N ALA A 118 3.62 -1.36 -11.84
CA ALA A 118 2.39 -0.82 -12.41
C ALA A 118 1.77 0.16 -11.41
N ILE A 119 1.42 1.35 -11.87
CA ILE A 119 0.77 2.39 -11.08
C ILE A 119 -0.63 2.60 -11.63
N ILE A 120 -1.63 2.52 -10.76
CA ILE A 120 -3.04 2.66 -11.11
C ILE A 120 -3.60 3.84 -10.31
N PHE A 121 -4.17 4.82 -11.03
CA PHE A 121 -4.91 5.93 -10.44
C PHE A 121 -6.42 5.71 -10.66
N SER A 122 -7.22 5.89 -9.61
CA SER A 122 -8.69 5.90 -9.71
C SER A 122 -9.26 7.11 -8.97
N GLY A 123 -10.29 7.74 -9.54
CA GLY A 123 -10.93 8.96 -9.04
C GLY A 123 -10.45 10.25 -9.71
N LEU A 124 -10.80 11.40 -9.13
CA LEU A 124 -10.52 12.74 -9.70
C LEU A 124 -9.06 13.22 -9.51
N GLY A 125 -8.24 12.44 -8.80
CA GLY A 125 -6.93 12.77 -8.22
C GLY A 125 -6.00 13.73 -8.99
N ILE A 126 -4.98 13.18 -9.66
CA ILE A 126 -3.84 13.94 -10.23
C ILE A 126 -4.06 14.17 -11.73
N ASP A 127 -3.79 15.39 -12.21
CA ASP A 127 -3.75 15.70 -13.64
C ASP A 127 -2.74 14.77 -14.35
N PRO A 128 -3.16 13.92 -15.30
CA PRO A 128 -2.27 13.03 -16.04
C PRO A 128 -1.07 13.74 -16.69
N LYS A 129 -1.25 15.00 -17.13
CA LYS A 129 -0.17 15.81 -17.71
C LYS A 129 0.92 16.13 -16.69
N TYR A 130 0.56 16.28 -15.42
CA TYR A 130 1.55 16.48 -14.36
C TYR A 130 2.44 15.24 -14.22
N VAL A 131 1.83 14.05 -14.18
CA VAL A 131 2.55 12.77 -14.01
C VAL A 131 3.57 12.58 -15.13
N GLU A 132 3.15 12.75 -16.38
CA GLU A 132 4.02 12.60 -17.55
C GLU A 132 5.19 13.59 -17.58
N GLN A 133 4.97 14.84 -17.16
CA GLN A 133 5.97 15.90 -17.30
C GLN A 133 6.97 15.97 -16.13
N ARG A 134 6.61 15.44 -14.97
CA ARG A 134 7.33 15.69 -13.72
C ARG A 134 7.67 14.45 -12.90
N VAL A 135 6.97 13.32 -13.10
CA VAL A 135 7.17 12.10 -12.29
C VAL A 135 7.91 11.03 -13.07
N LEU A 136 7.58 10.84 -14.35
CA LEU A 136 8.14 9.77 -15.19
C LEU A 136 9.39 10.16 -16.01
N ARG A 137 9.89 11.40 -15.84
CA ARG A 137 11.09 11.88 -16.54
C ARG A 137 12.34 11.81 -15.67
#